data_AF-A0A925ERD9-F1
#
_entry.id   AF-A0A925ERD9-F1
#
_cell.length_a   1.000
_cell.length_b   1.000
_cell.length_c   1.000
_cell.angle_alpha   90.00
_cell.angle_beta   90.00
_cell.angle_gamma   90.00
#
_symmetry.space_group_name_H-M   'P 1'
#
loop_
_entity.id
_entity.type
_entity.pdbx_description
1 polymer ?
#
loop_
_entity_poly.entity_id
_entity_poly.type
_entity_poly.pdbx_seq_one_letter_code
_entity_poly.pdbx_strand_id
1 'polypeptide(L)'
;MSKPIVALVLMAAIFLSAPARAEFSPWATHVLYNRLTPGMTTKTVLKVMGSEPAKITEYTDLGNHYAVYQWFNPDKSTMSLLFKDSQLHSKSANFRPTLSTTN
;
A
#
# COMPACT_ATOMS: atom_id res chain seq x y z
N MET A 1 -62.20 16.18 -4.50
CA MET A 1 -61.00 15.75 -3.74
C MET A 1 -60.43 14.50 -4.43
N SER A 2 -59.55 14.69 -5.41
CA SER A 2 -59.01 13.65 -6.29
C SER A 2 -57.56 13.35 -5.90
N LYS A 3 -57.28 12.14 -5.42
CA LYS A 3 -55.92 11.65 -5.15
C LYS A 3 -55.35 11.01 -6.43
N PRO A 4 -54.09 11.29 -6.80
CA PRO A 4 -53.54 10.89 -8.08
C PRO A 4 -52.98 9.46 -8.11
N ILE A 5 -52.91 9.00 -9.37
CA ILE A 5 -52.42 7.77 -9.97
C ILE A 5 -51.09 7.27 -9.38
N VAL A 6 -51.02 5.95 -9.17
CA VAL A 6 -49.82 5.16 -8.87
C VAL A 6 -48.88 5.21 -10.07
N ALA A 7 -47.74 5.89 -9.94
CA ALA A 7 -46.62 5.79 -10.88
C ALA A 7 -45.55 4.86 -10.29
N LEU A 8 -45.59 3.61 -10.74
CA LEU A 8 -44.57 2.59 -10.48
C LEU A 8 -43.30 2.96 -11.28
N VAL A 9 -42.34 3.61 -10.64
CA VAL A 9 -41.01 3.83 -11.26
C VAL A 9 -40.15 2.60 -11.00
N LEU A 10 -39.87 1.90 -12.08
CA LEU A 10 -38.98 0.74 -12.20
C LEU A 10 -37.53 1.16 -11.83
N MET A 11 -37.06 0.79 -10.63
CA MET A 11 -35.65 0.91 -10.25
C MET A 11 -34.85 -0.18 -10.99
N ALA A 12 -34.29 0.16 -12.15
CA ALA A 12 -33.30 -0.67 -12.81
C ALA A 12 -31.93 -0.50 -12.12
N ALA A 13 -31.41 -1.60 -11.58
CA ALA A 13 -30.12 -1.70 -10.94
C ALA A 13 -28.98 -1.60 -11.97
N ILE A 14 -28.08 -0.63 -11.80
CA ILE A 14 -26.71 -0.69 -12.31
C ILE A 14 -25.79 -0.06 -11.26
N PHE A 15 -25.51 -0.78 -10.18
CA PHE A 15 -24.26 -0.50 -9.46
C PHE A 15 -23.15 -1.13 -10.30
N LEU A 16 -22.54 -0.28 -11.13
CA LEU A 16 -21.20 -0.42 -11.66
C LEU A 16 -20.37 -1.18 -10.63
N SER A 17 -19.86 -2.36 -11.00
CA SER A 17 -18.82 -3.04 -10.25
C SER A 17 -17.63 -2.09 -10.19
N ALA A 18 -17.59 -1.24 -9.16
CA ALA A 18 -16.39 -0.53 -8.80
C ALA A 18 -15.32 -1.62 -8.69
N PRO A 19 -14.22 -1.57 -9.46
CA PRO A 19 -13.14 -2.51 -9.26
C PRO A 19 -12.79 -2.39 -7.79
N ALA A 20 -12.91 -3.51 -7.05
CA ALA A 20 -12.74 -3.58 -5.61
C ALA A 20 -11.66 -2.59 -5.22
N ARG A 21 -12.06 -1.47 -4.60
CA ARG A 21 -11.15 -0.41 -4.20
C ARG A 21 -10.14 -1.11 -3.35
N ALA A 22 -8.95 -1.33 -3.91
CA ALA A 22 -7.90 -2.09 -3.24
C ALA A 22 -7.79 -1.46 -1.86
N GLU A 23 -8.25 -2.20 -0.85
CA GLU A 23 -8.27 -1.67 0.50
C GLU A 23 -6.81 -1.40 0.81
N PHE A 24 -6.45 -0.12 0.87
CA PHE A 24 -5.11 0.30 1.19
C PHE A 24 -4.88 -0.17 2.62
N SER A 25 -4.29 -1.35 2.76
CA SER A 25 -3.86 -1.84 4.04
C SER A 25 -2.81 -0.85 4.53
N PRO A 26 -2.97 -0.27 5.72
CA PRO A 26 -1.94 0.61 6.24
C PRO A 26 -0.63 -0.15 6.52
N TRP A 27 -0.65 -1.50 6.42
CA TRP A 27 0.45 -2.38 6.79
C TRP A 27 1.26 -2.81 5.56
N ALA A 28 2.57 -2.95 5.77
CA ALA A 28 3.44 -3.57 4.79
C ALA A 28 3.16 -5.07 4.72
N THR A 29 2.89 -5.60 3.54
CA THR A 29 2.60 -7.02 3.33
C THR A 29 3.61 -7.66 2.37
N HIS A 30 3.68 -8.99 2.35
CA HIS A 30 4.44 -9.73 1.35
C HIS A 30 4.02 -9.35 -0.09
N VAL A 31 2.72 -9.15 -0.32
CA VAL A 31 2.21 -8.77 -1.65
C VAL A 31 2.74 -7.41 -2.07
N LEU A 32 2.72 -6.42 -1.18
CA LEU A 32 3.29 -5.09 -1.45
C LEU A 32 4.80 -5.17 -1.64
N TYR A 33 5.51 -5.85 -0.75
CA TYR A 33 6.97 -6.05 -0.85
C TYR A 33 7.38 -6.65 -2.20
N ASN A 34 6.62 -7.64 -2.69
CA ASN A 34 6.90 -8.30 -3.97
C ASN A 34 6.63 -7.41 -5.19
N ARG A 35 5.75 -6.41 -5.07
CA ARG A 35 5.50 -5.43 -6.15
C ARG A 35 6.61 -4.39 -6.27
N LEU A 36 7.43 -4.20 -5.24
CA LEU A 36 8.52 -3.23 -5.26
C LEU A 36 9.74 -3.80 -5.99
N THR A 37 10.26 -3.05 -6.96
CA THR A 37 11.47 -3.41 -7.70
C THR A 37 12.54 -2.33 -7.54
N PRO A 38 13.83 -2.70 -7.44
CA PRO A 38 14.91 -1.71 -7.53
C PRO A 38 14.77 -0.81 -8.76
N GLY A 39 15.15 0.46 -8.62
CA GLY A 39 14.97 1.51 -9.63
C GLY A 39 13.63 2.25 -9.56
N MET A 40 12.62 1.74 -8.85
CA MET A 40 11.38 2.49 -8.63
C MET A 40 11.64 3.80 -7.88
N THR A 41 11.04 4.91 -8.34
CA THR A 41 11.19 6.19 -7.63
C THR A 41 10.54 6.15 -6.24
N THR A 42 11.05 6.93 -5.30
CA THR A 42 10.45 7.08 -3.96
C THR A 42 8.96 7.39 -4.04
N LYS A 43 8.55 8.31 -4.93
CA LYS A 43 7.13 8.66 -5.14
C LYS A 43 6.28 7.47 -5.60
N THR A 44 6.79 6.68 -6.54
CA THR A 44 6.09 5.46 -7.02
C THR A 44 5.95 4.44 -5.90
N VAL A 45 7.02 4.21 -5.14
CA VAL A 45 7.01 3.27 -4.02
C VAL A 45 5.98 3.69 -2.97
N LEU A 46 5.98 4.96 -2.54
CA LEU A 46 5.03 5.47 -1.56
C LEU A 46 3.57 5.33 -2.03
N LYS A 47 3.32 5.52 -3.33
CA LYS A 47 1.99 5.30 -3.92
C LYS A 47 1.57 3.83 -3.92
N VAL A 48 2.50 2.91 -4.20
CA VAL A 48 2.24 1.46 -4.12
C VAL A 48 1.97 1.03 -2.67
N MET A 49 2.77 1.56 -1.75
CA MET A 49 2.66 1.25 -0.32
C MET A 49 1.34 1.75 0.27
N GLY A 50 0.87 2.94 -0.13
CA GLY A 50 -0.41 3.48 0.33
C GLY A 50 -0.45 3.87 1.81
N SER A 51 0.66 3.70 2.53
CA SER A 51 0.84 4.10 3.92
C SER A 51 2.16 4.83 4.11
N GLU A 52 2.16 5.75 5.07
CA GLU A 52 3.31 6.60 5.37
C GLU A 52 4.38 5.82 6.16
N PRO A 53 5.63 5.79 5.69
CA PRO A 53 6.73 5.19 6.45
C PRO A 53 7.23 6.09 7.57
N ALA A 54 7.96 5.50 8.50
CA ALA A 54 8.93 6.22 9.31
C ALA A 54 10.23 6.44 8.51
N LYS A 55 10.70 7.69 8.41
CA LYS A 55 12.08 7.97 7.94
C LYS A 55 13.05 7.66 9.07
N ILE A 56 13.95 6.71 8.86
CA ILE A 56 14.91 6.26 9.87
C ILE A 56 16.20 7.06 9.80
N THR A 57 16.74 7.24 8.59
CA THR A 57 17.95 8.02 8.38
C THR A 57 18.02 8.54 6.96
N GLU A 58 18.82 9.57 6.76
CA GLU A 58 19.11 10.20 5.48
C GLU A 58 20.54 10.74 5.54
N TYR A 59 21.35 10.42 4.53
CA TYR A 59 22.77 10.77 4.50
C TYR A 59 23.27 10.90 3.06
N THR A 60 24.43 11.50 2.88
CA THR A 60 25.12 11.57 1.60
C THR A 60 26.45 10.85 1.72
N ASP A 61 26.74 9.96 0.78
CA ASP A 61 28.02 9.24 0.73
C ASP A 61 28.52 9.13 -0.73
N LEU A 62 29.79 9.51 -0.92
CA LEU A 62 30.46 9.58 -2.22
C LEU A 62 29.63 10.30 -3.30
N GLY A 63 28.97 11.40 -2.93
CA GLY A 63 28.14 12.21 -3.83
C GLY A 63 26.75 11.64 -4.13
N ASN A 64 26.38 10.49 -3.55
CA ASN A 64 25.05 9.92 -3.70
C ASN A 64 24.22 10.18 -2.45
N HIS A 65 22.94 10.46 -2.63
CA HIS A 65 22.01 10.69 -1.54
C HIS A 65 21.30 9.39 -1.16
N TYR A 66 21.28 9.05 0.12
CA TYR A 66 20.65 7.85 0.64
C TYR A 66 19.56 8.19 1.66
N ALA A 67 18.45 7.46 1.61
CA ALA A 67 17.39 7.56 2.60
C ALA A 67 16.86 6.17 2.95
N VAL A 68 16.67 5.90 4.24
CA VAL A 68 16.09 4.65 4.74
C VAL A 68 14.70 4.94 5.31
N TYR A 69 13.71 4.22 4.79
CA TYR A 69 12.34 4.27 5.27
C TYR A 69 11.92 2.90 5.80
N GLN A 70 11.12 2.88 6.86
CA GLN A 70 10.65 1.66 7.49
C GLN A 70 9.14 1.71 7.76
N TRP A 71 8.49 0.59 7.48
CA TRP A 71 7.11 0.33 7.86
C TRP A 71 7.09 -0.63 9.04
N PHE A 72 6.38 -0.26 10.09
CA PHE A 72 6.18 -1.08 11.29
C PHE A 72 4.76 -1.64 11.27
N ASN A 73 4.65 -2.96 11.28
CA ASN A 73 3.36 -3.62 11.34
C ASN A 73 2.94 -3.89 12.79
N PRO A 74 1.63 -4.01 13.07
CA PRO A 74 1.13 -4.30 14.43
C PRO A 74 1.66 -5.62 15.02
N ASP A 75 1.96 -6.60 14.17
CA ASP A 75 2.53 -7.90 14.57
C ASP A 75 4.04 -7.83 14.89
N LYS A 76 4.61 -6.62 14.93
CA LYS A 76 6.04 -6.34 15.13
C LYS A 76 6.94 -6.79 13.97
N SER A 77 6.38 -7.23 12.84
CA SER A 77 7.17 -7.35 11.61
C SER A 77 7.47 -5.97 11.04
N THR A 78 8.52 -5.87 10.24
CA THR A 78 8.92 -4.63 9.60
C THR A 78 9.33 -4.84 8.15
N MET A 79 9.27 -3.77 7.38
CA MET A 79 9.87 -3.69 6.06
C MET A 79 10.70 -2.43 5.96
N SER A 80 11.95 -2.55 5.53
CA SER A 80 12.89 -1.45 5.37
C SER A 80 13.30 -1.32 3.91
N LEU A 81 13.26 -0.09 3.41
CA LEU A 81 13.61 0.26 2.04
C LEU A 81 14.72 1.30 2.07
N LEU A 82 15.81 1.02 1.36
CA LEU A 82 16.90 1.97 1.12
C LEU A 82 16.74 2.57 -0.26
N PHE A 83 16.71 3.90 -0.31
CA PHE A 83 16.71 4.67 -1.54
C PHE A 83 18.10 5.26 -1.76
N LYS A 84 18.54 5.25 -3.02
CA LYS A 84 19.73 5.94 -3.51
C LYS A 84 19.28 6.89 -4.62
N ASP A 85 19.60 8.17 -4.50
CA ASP A 85 19.24 9.23 -5.45
C ASP A 85 17.75 9.19 -5.84
N SER A 86 16.88 9.07 -4.83
CA SER A 86 15.42 8.97 -4.96
C SER A 86 14.89 7.72 -5.69
N GLN A 87 15.71 6.69 -5.87
CA GLN A 87 15.32 5.42 -6.46
C GLN A 87 15.54 4.28 -5.45
N LEU A 88 14.62 3.32 -5.44
CA LEU A 88 14.72 2.15 -4.57
C LEU A 88 16.00 1.39 -4.94
N HIS A 89 16.93 1.30 -4.00
CA HIS A 89 18.19 0.62 -4.19
C HIS A 89 18.13 -0.80 -3.62
N SER A 90 17.61 -0.95 -2.40
CA SER A 90 17.45 -2.26 -1.76
C SER A 90 16.21 -2.31 -0.87
N LYS A 91 15.74 -3.53 -0.59
CA LYS A 91 14.58 -3.81 0.24
C LYS A 91 14.83 -5.01 1.16
N SER A 92 14.39 -4.92 2.39
CA SER A 92 14.41 -6.03 3.36
C SER A 92 13.10 -6.06 4.15
N ALA A 93 12.71 -7.23 4.62
CA ALA A 93 11.54 -7.39 5.47
C ALA A 93 11.71 -8.60 6.38
N ASN A 94 11.09 -8.54 7.56
CA ASN A 94 11.01 -9.63 8.52
C ASN A 94 9.55 -9.94 8.84
N PHE A 95 8.77 -10.28 7.82
CA PHE A 95 7.38 -10.68 7.99
C PHE A 95 7.27 -11.96 8.82
N ARG A 96 6.28 -11.99 9.71
CA ARG A 96 5.98 -13.21 10.47
C ARG A 96 5.21 -14.19 9.59
N PRO A 97 5.47 -15.51 9.71
CA PRO A 97 4.61 -16.50 9.10
C PRO A 97 3.19 -16.29 9.61
N THR A 98 2.22 -16.14 8.71
CA THR A 98 0.82 -16.28 9.10
C THR A 98 0.64 -17.71 9.55
N LEU A 99 0.37 -17.94 10.84
CA LEU A 99 -0.02 -19.26 11.33
C LEU A 99 -1.34 -19.60 10.63
N SER A 100 -1.28 -20.43 9.59
CA SER A 100 -2.46 -21.06 9.03
C SER A 100 -2.98 -22.01 10.09
N THR A 101 -3.98 -21.58 10.86
CA THR A 101 -4.83 -22.50 11.61
C THR A 101 -5.57 -23.35 10.58
N THR A 102 -5.02 -24.53 10.31
CA THR A 102 -5.75 -25.61 9.65
C THR A 102 -6.85 -26.03 10.60
N ASN A 103 -8.10 -25.86 10.17
CA ASN A 103 -9.28 -26.43 10.85
C ASN A 103 -9.25 -27.95 10.78
#